data_AF-A0A2E9L743-F1
#
_entry.id   AF-A0A2E9L743-F1
#
_cell.length_a   1.000
_cell.length_b   1.000
_cell.length_c   1.000
_cell.angle_alpha   90.00
_cell.angle_beta   90.00
_cell.angle_gamma   90.00
#
_symmetry.space_group_name_H-M   'P 1'
#
loop_
_entity.id
_entity.type
_entity.pdbx_description
1 polymer ?
#
loop_
_entity_poly.entity_id
_entity_poly.type
_entity_poly.pdbx_seq_one_letter_code
_entity_poly.pdbx_strand_id
1 'polypeptide(L)' 'MNLDDRIAALSEISYYVTQQNGTERPFTGVLNKEYRPGDYYCIVCDTKLFTDKMKFDSGCGWPAFHTEHHDAAISR' A
#
# COMPACT_ATOMS: atom_id res chain seq x y z
N MET A 1 15.77 10.20 -7.24
CA MET A 1 15.00 10.75 -6.11
C MET A 1 15.35 9.92 -4.90
N ASN A 2 15.86 10.53 -3.84
CA ASN A 2 16.21 9.79 -2.63
C ASN A 2 14.94 9.50 -1.80
N LEU A 3 15.08 8.81 -0.66
CA LEU A 3 13.95 8.45 0.20
C LEU A 3 13.24 9.71 0.75
N ASP A 4 14.02 10.70 1.16
CA ASP A 4 13.53 11.93 1.79
C ASP A 4 12.69 12.76 0.81
N ASP A 5 13.11 12.85 -0.45
CA ASP A 5 12.37 13.53 -1.51
C ASP A 5 10.99 12.87 -1.74
N ARG A 6 10.93 11.53 -1.70
CA ARG A 6 9.66 10.79 -1.89
C ARG A 6 8.73 10.99 -0.72
N ILE A 7 9.27 10.97 0.50
CA ILE A 7 8.51 11.24 1.73
C ILE A 7 7.94 12.66 1.71
N ALA A 8 8.75 13.65 1.31
CA ALA A 8 8.32 15.05 1.20
C ALA A 8 7.23 15.29 0.14
N ALA A 9 7.17 14.44 -0.89
CA ALA A 9 6.18 14.52 -1.96
C ALA A 9 4.87 13.75 -1.66
N LEU A 10 4.77 13.06 -0.52
CA LEU A 10 3.56 12.31 -0.15
C LEU A 10 2.37 13.25 0.06
N SER A 11 1.17 12.77 -0.28
CA SER A 11 -0.07 13.39 0.20
C SER A 11 -0.16 13.31 1.73
N GLU A 12 -0.94 14.20 2.35
CA GLU A 12 -1.14 14.20 3.81
C GLU A 12 -1.56 12.82 4.34
N ILE A 13 -2.49 12.15 3.66
CA ILE A 13 -2.96 10.83 4.07
C ILE A 13 -1.89 9.74 3.90
N SER A 14 -1.11 9.78 2.82
CA SER A 14 -0.02 8.83 2.60
C SER A 14 1.10 9.03 3.61
N TYR A 15 1.43 10.27 3.97
CA TYR A 15 2.41 10.58 5.01
C TYR A 15 1.92 10.09 6.38
N TYR A 16 0.68 10.40 6.76
CA TYR A 16 0.07 9.94 8.01
C TYR A 16 0.11 8.41 8.14
N VAL A 17 -0.29 7.68 7.08
CA VAL A 17 -0.30 6.21 7.10
C VAL A 17 1.12 5.64 7.15
N THR A 18 2.03 6.10 6.28
CA THR A 18 3.34 5.44 6.11
C THR A 18 4.40 5.88 7.11
N GLN A 19 4.33 7.10 7.65
CA GLN A 19 5.35 7.67 8.53
C GLN A 19 4.89 7.82 9.98
N GLN A 20 3.57 7.86 10.23
CA GLN A 20 3.00 8.08 11.57
C GLN A 20 2.14 6.92 12.08
N ASN A 21 2.23 5.75 11.43
CA ASN A 21 1.41 4.56 11.74
C ASN A 21 -0.09 4.87 11.78
N GLY A 22 -0.54 5.79 10.93
CA GLY A 22 -1.94 6.12 10.77
C GLY A 22 -2.73 5.05 10.00
N THR A 23 -4.05 5.10 10.13
CA THR A 23 -4.96 4.25 9.36
C THR A 23 -5.89 5.15 8.54
N GLU A 24 -5.95 4.94 7.22
CA GLU A 24 -6.93 5.64 6.40
C GLU A 24 -8.37 5.24 6.79
N ARG A 25 -9.36 6.11 6.50
CA ARG A 25 -10.75 5.78 6.81
C ARG A 25 -11.19 4.54 6.00
N PRO A 26 -12.00 3.65 6.59
CA PRO A 26 -12.48 2.48 5.87
C PRO A 26 -13.31 2.91 4.66
N PHE A 27 -13.19 2.16 3.57
CA PHE A 27 -13.90 2.33 2.31
C PHE A 27 -13.56 3.61 1.52
N THR A 28 -12.55 4.38 1.93
CA THR A 28 -12.16 5.61 1.22
C THR A 28 -10.95 5.45 0.29
N GLY A 29 -10.09 4.44 0.53
CA GLY A 29 -8.89 4.23 -0.26
C GLY A 29 -9.21 3.84 -1.71
N VAL A 30 -8.59 4.53 -2.68
CA VAL A 30 -8.84 4.29 -4.12
C VAL A 30 -8.48 2.87 -4.57
N LEU A 31 -7.55 2.22 -3.85
CA LEU A 31 -7.11 0.86 -4.14
C LEU A 31 -7.95 -0.23 -3.44
N ASN A 32 -8.90 0.15 -2.57
CA ASN A 32 -9.74 -0.81 -1.85
C ASN A 32 -10.52 -1.70 -2.83
N LYS A 33 -11.20 -1.09 -3.80
CA LYS A 33 -11.97 -1.78 -4.86
C LYS A 33 -11.27 -1.74 -6.22
N GLU A 34 -9.94 -1.73 -6.23
CA GLU A 34 -9.14 -1.89 -7.46
C GLU A 34 -8.94 -3.37 -7.78
N TYR A 35 -9.13 -3.74 -9.05
CA TYR A 35 -9.06 -5.14 -9.52
C TYR A 35 -8.44 -5.26 -10.92
N ARG A 36 -7.95 -4.16 -11.51
CA ARG A 36 -7.17 -4.26 -12.76
C ARG A 36 -5.87 -5.03 -12.49
N PRO A 37 -5.37 -5.81 -13.47
CA PRO A 37 -4.07 -6.47 -13.36
C PRO A 37 -2.94 -5.46 -13.08
N GLY A 38 -2.03 -5.80 -12.19
CA GLY A 38 -0.95 -4.90 -11.78
C GLY A 38 -0.30 -5.26 -10.45
N ASP A 39 0.74 -4.52 -10.11
CA ASP A 39 1.53 -4.71 -8.90
C ASP A 39 1.37 -3.53 -7.94
N TYR A 40 1.48 -3.80 -6.65
CA TYR A 40 1.41 -2.81 -5.57
C TYR A 40 2.81 -2.56 -5.02
N TYR A 41 3.30 -1.34 -5.19
CA TYR A 41 4.62 -0.92 -4.76
C TYR A 41 4.54 -0.04 -3.51
N CYS A 42 5.56 -0.12 -2.67
CA CYS A 42 5.76 0.82 -1.59
C CYS A 42 5.92 2.22 -2.17
N ILE A 43 5.02 3.13 -1.79
CA ILE A 43 5.03 4.52 -2.27
C ILE A 43 6.32 5.27 -1.90
N VAL A 44 7.03 4.81 -0.85
CA VAL A 44 8.24 5.43 -0.30
C VAL A 44 9.53 4.85 -0.90
N CYS A 45 9.67 3.53 -1.00
CA CYS A 45 10.93 2.90 -1.43
C CYS A 45 10.87 2.13 -2.75
N ASP A 46 9.71 2.06 -3.41
CA ASP A 46 9.48 1.32 -4.67
C ASP A 46 9.65 -0.20 -4.57
N THR A 47 9.75 -0.76 -3.37
CA THR A 47 9.72 -2.21 -3.20
C THR A 47 8.36 -2.76 -3.61
N LYS A 48 8.33 -3.80 -4.44
CA LYS A 48 7.11 -4.53 -4.76
C LYS A 48 6.61 -5.28 -3.52
N LEU A 49 5.40 -4.95 -3.07
CA LEU A 49 4.80 -5.53 -1.87
C LEU A 49 3.81 -6.63 -2.20
N PHE A 50 2.94 -6.40 -3.20
CA PHE A 50 1.86 -7.32 -3.56
C PHE A 50 1.62 -7.33 -5.07
N THR A 51 0.84 -8.32 -5.55
CA THR A 51 0.36 -8.43 -6.95
C THR A 51 -1.16 -8.52 -6.96
N ASP A 52 -1.81 -8.23 -8.09
CA ASP A 52 -3.27 -8.35 -8.25
C ASP A 52 -3.79 -9.75 -7.90
N LYS A 53 -3.03 -10.80 -8.22
CA LYS A 53 -3.36 -12.20 -7.91
C LYS A 53 -3.40 -12.51 -6.41
N MET A 54 -2.76 -11.67 -5.61
CA MET A 54 -2.74 -11.79 -4.15
C MET A 54 -3.92 -11.05 -3.52
N LYS A 55 -4.55 -10.12 -4.25
CA LYS A 55 -5.63 -9.28 -3.77
C LYS A 55 -6.94 -10.05 -3.72
N PHE A 56 -7.73 -9.80 -2.69
CA PHE A 56 -9.10 -10.28 -2.58
C PHE A 56 -10.02 -9.24 -1.93
N ASP A 57 -11.33 -9.44 -2.05
CA ASP A 57 -12.32 -8.60 -1.37
C ASP A 57 -12.68 -9.21 -0.02
N SER A 58 -12.13 -8.66 1.06
CA SER A 58 -12.46 -9.07 2.43
C SER A 58 -13.73 -8.42 2.96
N GLY A 59 -14.21 -7.34 2.32
CA GLY A 59 -15.26 -6.48 2.86
C GLY A 59 -14.85 -5.64 4.08
N CYS A 60 -13.57 -5.65 4.51
CA CYS A 60 -13.16 -5.01 5.76
C CYS A 60 -13.00 -3.47 5.67
N GLY A 61 -12.92 -2.93 4.45
CA GLY A 61 -12.77 -1.48 4.21
C GLY A 61 -11.41 -1.05 3.66
N TRP A 62 -10.44 -1.95 3.56
CA TRP A 62 -9.09 -1.68 3.04
C TRP A 62 -8.66 -2.74 2.03
N PRO A 63 -7.67 -2.44 1.17
CA PRO A 63 -7.03 -3.46 0.34
C PRO A 63 -6.55 -4.65 1.19
N ALA A 64 -6.97 -5.86 0.81
CA ALA A 64 -6.60 -7.09 1.50
C ALA A 64 -5.87 -8.03 0.56
N PHE A 65 -4.80 -8.65 1.07
CA PHE A 65 -3.94 -9.57 0.35
C PHE A 65 -3.70 -10.82 1.19
N HIS A 66 -3.71 -12.00 0.56
CA HIS A 66 -3.53 -13.27 1.28
C HIS A 66 -2.05 -13.65 1.50
N THR A 67 -1.14 -13.04 0.75
CA THR A 67 0.32 -13.19 0.88
C THR A 67 1.03 -11.96 0.32
N GLU A 68 2.28 -11.79 0.69
CA GLU A 68 3.23 -10.79 0.21
C GLU A 68 4.09 -11.31 -0.96
N HIS A 69 4.69 -10.38 -1.71
CA HIS A 69 5.74 -10.72 -2.65
C HIS A 69 6.98 -11.25 -1.91
N HIS A 70 7.66 -12.26 -2.47
CA HIS A 70 8.80 -12.91 -1.81
C HIS A 70 9.95 -11.94 -1.45
N ASP A 71 10.14 -10.89 -2.25
CA ASP A 71 11.14 -9.84 -2.01
C ASP A 71 10.59 -8.63 -1.22
N ALA A 72 9.36 -8.69 -0.71
CA ALA A 72 8.73 -7.54 -0.05
C ALA A 72 9.41 -7.15 1.27
N ALA A 73 10.14 -8.08 1.91
CA ALA A 73 10.87 -7.88 3.16
C ALA A 73 10.01 -7.25 4.28
N ILE A 74 8.73 -7.62 4.37
CA ILE A 74 7.80 -7.11 5.39
C ILE A 74 8.14 -7.72 6.75
N SER A 75 8.44 -6.88 7.74
CA SER A 75 8.60 -7.27 9.15
C SER A 75 7.27 -7.16 9.90
N ARG A 76 7.05 -8.06 10.85
CA ARG A 76 5.86 -8.10 11.74
C ARG A 76 6.20 -7.63 13.14
#